data_AF-A0A0D7BHL6-F1
#
_entry.id   AF-A0A0D7BHL6-F1
#
_cell.length_a   1.000
_cell.length_b   1.000
_cell.length_c   1.000
_cell.angle_alpha   90.00
_cell.angle_beta   90.00
_cell.angle_gamma   90.00
#
_symmetry.space_group_name_H-M   'P 1'
#
loop_
_entity.id
_entity.type
_entity.pdbx_description
1 polymer ?
#
loop_
_entity_poly.entity_id
_entity_poly.type
_entity_poly.pdbx_seq_one_letter_code
_entity_poly.pdbx_strand_id
1 'polypeptide(L)'
;MLFTPFFTLALAAVSLAAPAPSPVELEDRAVSFESIRIGLSVVITSYRSNPSTNNRQNLCRILNGLSQAQKTRLQNLGFDFSRVQCPSILTQLNAIQSGLGAAYQAYTQNQNAQTTAALCAITSQLSASQRSRIVALGINLNVQCPSITDQLNGIQAGLGAAYQAYTRNPSQRNTAALCAITSQLTTAQQTSVTALGINLSNVQCAGNLDQQLNAIQSGLAAAYDALAAAPTVFANQLAYCQITNRLNAQQTAQLQALNLSGAANVQCNTVLLQNRLNNGNFGTGFGDAYVAFEADPSAANKATLCGLTTQLNNNQRNRLNANFDIDVATFGCT
;
A
#
# COMPACT_ATOMS: atom_id res chain seq x y z
N MET A 1 40.50 -31.61 77.76
CA MET A 1 40.04 -30.26 77.40
C MET A 1 40.17 -30.15 75.88
N LEU A 2 39.11 -30.02 75.08
CA LEU A 2 38.00 -29.05 74.99
C LEU A 2 38.28 -27.93 73.96
N PHE A 3 37.46 -27.93 72.89
CA PHE A 3 36.94 -26.80 72.09
C PHE A 3 37.84 -25.89 71.19
N THR A 4 37.39 -25.80 69.92
CA THR A 4 37.44 -24.66 68.96
C THR A 4 36.48 -23.53 69.40
N PRO A 5 36.56 -22.23 68.94
CA PRO A 5 36.02 -21.84 67.60
C PRO A 5 36.44 -20.50 66.91
N PHE A 6 35.98 -20.36 65.64
CA PHE A 6 35.46 -19.20 64.84
C PHE A 6 35.95 -17.72 64.97
N PHE A 7 36.16 -17.08 63.78
CA PHE A 7 35.68 -15.76 63.23
C PHE A 7 35.51 -14.51 64.16
N THR A 8 35.45 -13.22 63.75
CA THR A 8 34.85 -12.47 62.60
C THR A 8 35.47 -11.03 62.62
N LEU A 9 35.81 -10.33 61.51
CA LEU A 9 34.98 -9.51 60.59
C LEU A 9 34.34 -8.22 61.20
N ALA A 10 34.79 -7.03 60.77
CA ALA A 10 34.17 -5.72 61.03
C ALA A 10 34.47 -4.73 59.86
N LEU A 11 33.72 -3.62 59.71
CA LEU A 11 33.61 -2.90 58.41
C LEU A 11 33.14 -1.42 58.53
N ALA A 12 33.90 -0.42 58.03
CA ALA A 12 33.49 0.98 57.77
C ALA A 12 34.48 1.65 56.76
N ALA A 13 34.15 2.39 55.69
CA ALA A 13 32.97 3.18 55.26
C ALA A 13 32.83 4.51 56.04
N VAL A 14 32.45 5.68 55.49
CA VAL A 14 31.90 6.14 54.18
C VAL A 14 32.64 7.47 53.87
N SER A 15 33.07 7.87 52.66
CA SER A 15 32.48 7.89 51.29
C SER A 15 33.63 7.77 50.22
N LEU A 16 33.60 8.17 48.93
CA LEU A 16 32.72 9.00 48.08
C LEU A 16 32.78 8.58 46.59
N ALA A 17 31.73 8.93 45.84
CA ALA A 17 31.52 8.98 44.38
C ALA A 17 32.58 8.45 43.38
N ALA A 18 32.62 7.12 43.21
CA ALA A 18 32.53 6.51 41.89
C ALA A 18 31.65 5.25 41.99
N PRO A 19 30.59 5.07 41.18
CA PRO A 19 29.79 3.86 41.24
C PRO A 19 30.62 2.66 40.79
N ALA A 20 30.45 1.51 41.45
CA ALA A 20 30.95 0.26 40.92
C ALA A 20 30.26 0.00 39.57
N PRO A 21 31.00 -0.29 38.48
CA PRO A 21 30.42 -0.39 37.15
C PRO A 21 29.36 -1.50 37.12
N SER A 22 28.23 -1.17 36.51
CA SER A 22 27.12 -2.10 36.36
C SER A 22 27.52 -3.30 35.48
N PRO A 23 26.82 -4.45 35.57
CA PRO A 23 27.08 -5.60 34.68
C PRO A 23 26.88 -5.32 33.18
N VAL A 24 26.43 -4.12 32.81
CA VAL A 24 26.25 -3.65 31.43
C VAL A 24 27.54 -3.03 30.86
N GLU A 25 28.44 -2.51 31.71
CA GLU A 25 29.63 -1.73 31.30
C GLU A 25 30.88 -2.59 31.06
N LEU A 26 30.76 -3.92 31.13
CA LEU A 26 31.86 -4.85 30.83
C LEU A 26 32.14 -5.01 29.33
N GLU A 27 31.17 -4.69 28.46
CA GLU A 27 31.27 -4.91 27.01
C GLU A 27 32.23 -3.87 26.34
N ASP A 28 32.36 -2.66 26.90
CA ASP A 28 33.17 -1.55 26.34
C ASP A 28 34.65 -1.49 26.80
N ARG A 29 35.09 -2.37 27.72
CA ARG A 29 36.43 -2.29 28.37
C ARG A 29 37.32 -3.52 28.22
N ALA A 30 36.92 -4.52 27.45
CA ALA A 30 37.63 -5.80 27.32
C ALA A 30 38.84 -5.77 26.35
N VAL A 31 39.71 -4.76 26.44
CA VAL A 31 40.81 -4.51 25.49
C VAL A 31 41.99 -5.51 25.61
N SER A 32 42.00 -6.38 26.63
CA SER A 32 43.03 -7.39 26.86
C SER A 32 42.47 -8.76 27.25
N PHE A 33 43.26 -9.81 27.05
CA PHE A 33 42.90 -11.18 27.47
C PHE A 33 42.69 -11.30 28.99
N GLU A 34 43.46 -10.56 29.79
CA GLU A 34 43.32 -10.60 31.25
C GLU A 34 42.04 -9.91 31.74
N SER A 35 41.63 -8.81 31.10
CA SER A 35 40.31 -8.20 31.34
C SER A 35 39.15 -9.15 30.99
N ILE A 36 39.28 -9.95 29.92
CA ILE A 36 38.30 -10.99 29.57
C ILE A 36 38.26 -12.08 30.65
N ARG A 37 39.43 -12.54 31.12
CA ARG A 37 39.56 -13.55 32.18
C ARG A 37 38.92 -13.08 33.50
N ILE A 38 39.16 -11.83 33.90
CA ILE A 38 38.58 -11.23 35.11
C ILE A 38 37.06 -11.10 34.97
N GLY A 39 36.57 -10.50 33.88
CA GLY A 39 35.13 -10.34 33.63
C GLY A 39 34.37 -11.66 33.59
N LEU A 40 34.93 -12.67 32.91
CA LEU A 40 34.35 -14.02 32.87
C LEU A 40 34.33 -14.67 34.27
N SER A 41 35.37 -14.48 35.08
CA SER A 41 35.43 -14.99 36.45
C SER A 41 34.37 -14.36 37.36
N VAL A 42 34.14 -13.04 37.23
CA VAL A 42 33.07 -12.32 37.94
C VAL A 42 31.69 -12.84 37.54
N VAL A 43 31.42 -13.00 36.24
CA VAL A 43 30.11 -13.46 35.76
C VAL A 43 29.84 -14.94 36.08
N ILE A 44 30.85 -15.82 36.01
CA ILE A 44 30.75 -17.21 36.46
C ILE A 44 30.49 -17.28 37.97
N THR A 45 31.16 -16.43 38.77
CA THR A 45 30.92 -16.36 40.21
C THR A 45 29.49 -15.89 40.51
N SER A 46 29.05 -14.81 39.87
CA SER A 46 27.68 -14.27 40.02
C SER A 46 26.60 -15.29 39.63
N TYR A 47 26.81 -16.05 38.55
CA TYR A 47 25.90 -17.16 38.17
C TYR A 47 25.92 -18.32 39.19
N ARG A 48 27.08 -18.68 39.75
CA ARG A 48 27.16 -19.70 40.82
C ARG A 48 26.49 -19.25 42.12
N SER A 49 26.62 -17.96 42.48
CA SER A 49 25.97 -17.36 43.65
C SER A 49 24.47 -17.17 43.47
N ASN A 50 23.99 -16.97 42.24
CA ASN A 50 22.59 -16.78 41.91
C ASN A 50 22.31 -17.32 40.49
N PRO A 51 21.84 -18.59 40.35
CA PRO A 51 21.63 -19.24 39.05
C PRO A 51 20.34 -18.82 38.34
N SER A 52 19.91 -17.56 38.50
CA SER A 52 18.74 -17.00 37.81
C SER A 52 18.86 -17.07 36.28
N THR A 53 17.70 -17.07 35.61
CA THR A 53 17.60 -17.02 34.13
C THR A 53 18.41 -15.86 33.55
N ASN A 54 18.42 -14.69 34.18
CA ASN A 54 19.15 -13.51 33.71
C ASN A 54 20.67 -13.70 33.83
N ASN A 55 21.15 -14.25 34.95
CA ASN A 55 22.58 -14.53 35.14
C ASN A 55 23.07 -15.63 34.18
N ARG A 56 22.24 -16.65 33.91
CA ARG A 56 22.52 -17.67 32.90
C ARG A 56 22.59 -17.06 31.49
N GLN A 57 21.68 -16.15 31.14
CA GLN A 57 21.70 -15.45 29.85
C GLN A 57 22.92 -14.54 29.70
N ASN A 58 23.30 -13.79 30.74
CA ASN A 58 24.52 -12.96 30.73
C ASN A 58 25.79 -13.80 30.55
N LEU A 59 25.92 -14.91 31.29
CA LEU A 59 27.03 -15.85 31.12
C LEU A 59 27.07 -16.40 29.67
N CYS A 60 25.92 -16.81 29.13
CA CYS A 60 25.85 -17.36 27.78
C CYS A 60 26.08 -16.34 26.66
N ARG A 61 25.76 -15.05 26.85
CA ARG A 61 26.12 -13.99 25.90
C ARG A 61 27.65 -13.89 25.77
N ILE A 62 28.34 -13.80 26.90
CA ILE A 62 29.81 -13.70 26.93
C ILE A 62 30.42 -14.97 26.33
N LEU A 63 29.96 -16.17 26.73
CA LEU A 63 30.46 -17.43 26.17
C LEU A 63 30.23 -17.55 24.66
N ASN A 64 29.12 -17.03 24.13
CA ASN A 64 28.88 -17.01 22.69
C ASN A 64 29.79 -16.01 21.96
N GLY A 65 30.01 -14.81 22.52
CA GLY A 65 30.87 -13.77 21.95
C GLY A 65 32.37 -14.12 21.91
N LEU A 66 32.84 -15.09 22.69
CA LEU A 66 34.23 -15.56 22.63
C LEU A 66 34.53 -16.29 21.31
N SER A 67 35.57 -15.86 20.59
CA SER A 67 36.13 -16.59 19.45
C SER A 67 36.67 -17.97 19.86
N GLN A 68 36.82 -18.88 18.90
CA GLN A 68 37.33 -20.23 19.17
C GLN A 68 38.73 -20.23 19.81
N ALA A 69 39.62 -19.31 19.38
CA ALA A 69 40.95 -19.17 19.97
C ALA A 69 40.90 -18.68 21.43
N GLN A 70 39.95 -17.81 21.79
CA GLN A 70 39.75 -17.41 23.20
C GLN A 70 39.16 -18.56 24.02
N LYS A 71 38.21 -19.32 23.47
CA LYS A 71 37.64 -20.53 24.11
C LYS A 71 38.73 -21.55 24.43
N THR A 72 39.59 -21.91 23.48
CA THR A 72 40.71 -22.84 23.71
C THR A 72 41.69 -22.31 24.76
N ARG A 73 42.05 -21.02 24.73
CA ARG A 73 42.92 -20.42 25.77
C ARG A 73 42.30 -20.47 27.17
N LEU A 74 40.99 -20.32 27.30
CA LEU A 74 40.29 -20.40 28.59
C LEU A 74 40.11 -21.85 29.06
N GLN A 75 39.88 -22.81 28.15
CA GLN A 75 39.91 -24.24 28.47
C GLN A 75 41.28 -24.67 29.03
N ASN A 76 42.37 -24.18 28.43
CA ASN A 76 43.74 -24.38 28.92
C ASN A 76 44.02 -23.72 30.29
N LEU A 77 43.15 -22.80 30.75
CA LEU A 77 43.16 -22.20 32.09
C LEU A 77 42.18 -22.89 33.06
N GLY A 78 41.63 -24.04 32.70
CA GLY A 78 40.73 -24.85 33.55
C GLY A 78 39.25 -24.48 33.48
N PHE A 79 38.82 -23.62 32.54
CA PHE A 79 37.39 -23.32 32.36
C PHE A 79 36.67 -24.43 31.59
N ASP A 80 36.00 -25.31 32.33
CA ASP A 80 35.13 -26.35 31.78
C ASP A 80 33.78 -25.75 31.29
N PHE A 81 33.71 -25.47 29.99
CA PHE A 81 32.49 -24.98 29.35
C PHE A 81 31.43 -26.06 29.10
N SER A 82 31.75 -27.37 29.20
CA SER A 82 30.78 -28.44 28.93
C SER A 82 29.61 -28.45 29.91
N ARG A 83 29.84 -27.95 31.13
CA ARG A 83 28.83 -27.83 32.20
C ARG A 83 27.89 -26.65 32.02
N VAL A 84 28.13 -25.75 31.06
CA VAL A 84 27.28 -24.58 30.80
C VAL A 84 26.46 -24.83 29.54
N GLN A 85 25.31 -25.51 29.70
CA GLN A 85 24.32 -25.65 28.63
C GLN A 85 23.70 -24.30 28.30
N CYS A 86 24.30 -23.60 27.33
CA CYS A 86 23.74 -22.40 26.77
C CYS A 86 22.62 -22.73 25.76
N PRO A 87 21.48 -22.01 25.80
CA PRO A 87 20.44 -22.17 24.80
C PRO A 87 20.99 -21.86 23.40
N SER A 88 20.53 -22.59 22.37
CA SER A 88 21.00 -22.38 20.99
C SER A 88 20.78 -20.94 20.52
N ILE A 89 21.50 -20.50 19.48
CA ILE A 89 21.28 -19.19 18.85
C ILE A 89 19.80 -18.99 18.48
N LEU A 90 19.14 -20.04 17.95
CA LEU A 90 17.72 -20.00 17.58
C LEU A 90 16.81 -19.81 18.80
N THR A 91 17.15 -20.46 19.91
CA THR A 91 16.48 -20.30 21.21
C THR A 91 16.71 -18.90 21.80
N GLN A 92 17.90 -18.32 21.63
CA GLN A 92 18.23 -16.96 22.08
C GLN A 92 17.52 -15.89 21.24
N LEU A 93 17.42 -16.08 19.92
CA LEU A 93 16.63 -15.25 19.02
C LEU A 93 15.13 -15.28 19.37
N ASN A 94 14.57 -16.47 19.62
CA ASN A 94 13.17 -16.61 20.08
C ASN A 94 12.92 -15.92 21.44
N ALA A 95 13.95 -15.74 22.27
CA ALA A 95 13.89 -14.98 23.52
C ALA A 95 14.13 -13.46 23.35
N ILE A 96 14.37 -12.98 22.12
CA ILE A 96 14.38 -11.55 21.76
C ILE A 96 13.03 -11.16 21.15
N GLN A 97 12.50 -12.00 20.24
CA GLN A 97 11.17 -11.88 19.65
C GLN A 97 10.69 -13.28 19.25
N SER A 98 9.43 -13.64 19.57
CA SER A 98 8.90 -14.97 19.24
C SER A 98 8.96 -15.24 17.73
N GLY A 99 9.32 -16.46 17.35
CA GLY A 99 9.46 -16.89 15.95
C GLY A 99 10.74 -16.42 15.23
N LEU A 100 11.50 -15.46 15.78
CA LEU A 100 12.69 -14.90 15.12
C LEU A 100 13.76 -15.95 14.81
N GLY A 101 13.96 -16.94 15.69
CA GLY A 101 14.90 -18.03 15.46
C GLY A 101 14.48 -18.92 14.29
N ALA A 102 13.18 -19.23 14.17
CA ALA A 102 12.65 -20.03 13.08
C ALA A 102 12.74 -19.30 11.73
N ALA A 103 12.38 -18.01 11.70
CA ALA A 103 12.48 -17.19 10.49
C ALA A 103 13.94 -16.99 10.03
N TYR A 104 14.87 -16.77 10.97
CA TYR A 104 16.30 -16.68 10.68
C TYR A 104 16.89 -18.01 10.17
N GLN A 105 16.44 -19.14 10.71
CA GLN A 105 16.83 -20.47 10.21
C GLN A 105 16.29 -20.70 8.78
N ALA A 106 15.01 -20.43 8.53
CA ALA A 106 14.42 -20.59 7.20
C ALA A 106 15.12 -19.71 6.14
N TYR A 107 15.42 -18.45 6.49
CA TYR A 107 16.18 -17.55 5.62
C TYR A 107 17.60 -18.05 5.34
N THR A 108 18.34 -18.50 6.36
CA THR A 108 19.72 -18.99 6.17
C THR A 108 19.80 -20.34 5.45
N GLN A 109 18.74 -21.16 5.50
CA GLN A 109 18.65 -22.43 4.78
C GLN A 109 18.19 -22.30 3.32
N ASN A 110 17.33 -21.32 3.00
CA ASN A 110 16.79 -21.13 1.66
C ASN A 110 16.41 -19.65 1.45
N GLN A 111 17.28 -18.85 0.84
CA GLN A 111 17.02 -17.43 0.59
C GLN A 111 16.11 -17.25 -0.63
N ASN A 112 14.84 -16.91 -0.38
CA ASN A 112 13.84 -16.64 -1.41
C ASN A 112 12.83 -15.59 -0.92
N ALA A 113 11.86 -15.22 -1.76
CA ALA A 113 10.87 -14.19 -1.43
C ALA A 113 10.07 -14.50 -0.16
N GLN A 114 9.64 -15.75 0.05
CA GLN A 114 8.82 -16.16 1.20
C GLN A 114 9.62 -16.15 2.51
N THR A 115 10.85 -16.68 2.51
CA THR A 115 11.70 -16.71 3.71
C THR A 115 12.24 -15.32 4.07
N THR A 116 12.54 -14.50 3.07
CA THR A 116 12.92 -13.08 3.25
C THR A 116 11.74 -12.28 3.81
N ALA A 117 10.54 -12.44 3.27
CA ALA A 117 9.34 -11.79 3.79
C ALA A 117 9.03 -12.20 5.24
N ALA A 118 9.12 -13.50 5.56
CA ALA A 118 8.92 -14.01 6.92
C ALA A 118 9.93 -13.43 7.93
N LEU A 119 11.21 -13.31 7.55
CA LEU A 119 12.21 -12.66 8.40
C LEU A 119 11.95 -11.15 8.53
N CYS A 120 11.62 -10.47 7.42
CA CYS A 120 11.32 -9.04 7.40
C CYS A 120 10.06 -8.64 8.19
N ALA A 121 9.02 -9.48 8.20
CA ALA A 121 7.83 -9.26 9.03
C ALA A 121 8.16 -9.22 10.53
N ILE A 122 9.13 -10.03 10.97
CA ILE A 122 9.61 -10.02 12.35
C ILE A 122 10.61 -8.88 12.59
N THR A 123 11.60 -8.69 11.70
CA THR A 123 12.67 -7.69 11.94
C THR A 123 12.19 -6.25 11.86
N SER A 124 11.17 -5.95 11.05
CA SER A 124 10.54 -4.62 10.99
C SER A 124 9.93 -4.20 12.33
N GLN A 125 9.34 -5.14 13.07
CA GLN A 125 8.68 -4.91 14.37
C GLN A 125 9.67 -4.78 15.55
N LEU A 126 10.96 -5.06 15.36
CA LEU A 126 11.94 -5.02 16.45
C LEU A 126 12.25 -3.59 16.90
N SER A 127 12.10 -3.34 18.20
CA SER A 127 12.59 -2.13 18.87
C SER A 127 14.13 -2.02 18.84
N ALA A 128 14.65 -0.82 19.08
CA ALA A 128 16.10 -0.57 19.09
C ALA A 128 16.86 -1.45 20.10
N SER A 129 16.28 -1.71 21.29
CA SER A 129 16.88 -2.58 22.30
C SER A 129 16.87 -4.06 21.89
N GLN A 130 15.83 -4.53 21.19
CA GLN A 130 15.81 -5.88 20.59
C GLN A 130 16.85 -6.01 19.48
N ARG A 131 17.00 -4.99 18.61
CA ARG A 131 18.02 -4.99 17.55
C ARG A 131 19.44 -5.02 18.13
N SER A 132 19.72 -4.20 19.15
CA SER A 132 20.98 -4.24 19.90
C SER A 132 21.26 -5.64 20.48
N ARG A 133 20.25 -6.27 21.12
CA ARG A 133 20.37 -7.65 21.63
C ARG A 133 20.68 -8.70 20.56
N ILE A 134 20.35 -8.48 19.28
CA ILE A 134 20.71 -9.40 18.17
C ILE A 134 22.15 -9.18 17.71
N VAL A 135 22.58 -7.91 17.60
CA VAL A 135 23.98 -7.57 17.29
C VAL A 135 24.92 -8.13 18.37
N ALA A 136 24.50 -8.08 19.65
CA ALA A 136 25.21 -8.69 20.78
C ALA A 136 25.23 -10.25 20.77
N LEU A 137 24.56 -10.91 19.82
CA LEU A 137 24.73 -12.34 19.51
C LEU A 137 25.69 -12.59 18.33
N GLY A 138 26.33 -11.54 17.80
CA GLY A 138 27.19 -11.61 16.61
C GLY A 138 26.41 -11.67 15.28
N ILE A 139 25.11 -11.39 15.29
CA ILE A 139 24.24 -11.52 14.11
C ILE A 139 23.93 -10.14 13.54
N ASN A 140 24.39 -9.88 12.32
CA ASN A 140 24.05 -8.66 11.59
C ASN A 140 22.91 -8.94 10.58
N LEU A 141 21.69 -8.60 10.95
CA LEU A 141 20.50 -8.74 10.10
C LEU A 141 20.39 -7.59 9.08
N ASN A 142 21.41 -7.42 8.24
CA ASN A 142 21.40 -6.47 7.12
C ASN A 142 20.58 -7.00 5.92
N VAL A 143 19.31 -7.36 6.18
CA VAL A 143 18.36 -7.77 5.16
C VAL A 143 17.73 -6.51 4.58
N GLN A 144 18.01 -6.21 3.32
CA GLN A 144 17.24 -5.21 2.57
C GLN A 144 15.82 -5.76 2.38
N CYS A 145 14.91 -5.37 3.27
CA CYS A 145 13.51 -5.73 3.17
C CYS A 145 12.89 -5.00 1.96
N PRO A 146 12.47 -5.72 0.90
CA PRO A 146 11.80 -5.08 -0.23
C PRO A 146 10.51 -4.41 0.26
N SER A 147 10.15 -3.26 -0.31
CA SER A 147 8.92 -2.57 0.08
C SER A 147 7.70 -3.41 -0.28
N ILE A 148 6.54 -3.13 0.33
CA ILE A 148 5.26 -3.75 -0.08
C ILE A 148 4.99 -3.59 -1.59
N THR A 149 5.43 -2.48 -2.19
CA THR A 149 5.34 -2.28 -3.65
C THR A 149 6.25 -3.25 -4.41
N ASP A 150 7.47 -3.48 -3.96
CA ASP A 150 8.40 -4.43 -4.61
C ASP A 150 7.95 -5.88 -4.41
N GLN A 151 7.49 -6.23 -3.20
CA GLN A 151 6.95 -7.55 -2.87
C GLN A 151 5.72 -7.89 -3.72
N LEU A 152 4.77 -6.96 -3.88
CA LEU A 152 3.61 -7.14 -4.75
C LEU A 152 4.00 -7.20 -6.24
N ASN A 153 4.92 -6.35 -6.70
CA ASN A 153 5.43 -6.40 -8.07
C ASN A 153 6.13 -7.73 -8.40
N GLY A 154 6.75 -8.38 -7.40
CA GLY A 154 7.32 -9.72 -7.51
C GLY A 154 6.29 -10.86 -7.55
N ILE A 155 5.03 -10.61 -7.14
CA ILE A 155 3.92 -11.56 -7.29
C ILE A 155 3.27 -11.42 -8.67
N GLN A 156 3.05 -10.18 -9.13
CA GLN A 156 2.51 -9.86 -10.45
C GLN A 156 2.99 -8.47 -10.85
N ALA A 157 3.53 -8.33 -12.06
CA ALA A 157 4.08 -7.06 -12.54
C ALA A 157 3.05 -5.92 -12.48
N GLY A 158 3.43 -4.80 -11.85
CA GLY A 158 2.58 -3.61 -11.69
C GLY A 158 1.60 -3.66 -10.50
N LEU A 159 1.37 -4.82 -9.86
CA LEU A 159 0.43 -4.95 -8.75
C LEU A 159 0.78 -4.01 -7.58
N GLY A 160 2.08 -3.87 -7.26
CA GLY A 160 2.55 -3.00 -6.19
C GLY A 160 2.43 -1.51 -6.50
N ALA A 161 2.50 -1.14 -7.78
CA ALA A 161 2.26 0.23 -8.24
C ALA A 161 0.76 0.57 -8.19
N ALA A 162 -0.10 -0.32 -8.68
CA ALA A 162 -1.56 -0.14 -8.62
C ALA A 162 -2.09 -0.10 -7.18
N TYR A 163 -1.60 -0.99 -6.31
CA TYR A 163 -1.95 -0.99 -4.88
C TYR A 163 -1.47 0.28 -4.16
N GLN A 164 -0.26 0.77 -4.46
CA GLN A 164 0.24 2.04 -3.91
C GLN A 164 -0.55 3.26 -4.43
N ALA A 165 -1.02 3.24 -5.68
CA ALA A 165 -1.88 4.29 -6.22
C ALA A 165 -3.27 4.30 -5.56
N TYR A 166 -3.89 3.13 -5.41
CA TYR A 166 -5.17 2.94 -4.73
C TYR A 166 -5.12 3.36 -3.25
N THR A 167 -4.12 2.90 -2.50
CA THR A 167 -3.99 3.25 -1.06
C THR A 167 -3.65 4.71 -0.81
N ARG A 168 -3.00 5.41 -1.74
CA ARG A 168 -2.79 6.87 -1.67
C ARG A 168 -4.01 7.69 -2.10
N ASN A 169 -4.79 7.18 -3.06
CA ASN A 169 -5.98 7.86 -3.58
C ASN A 169 -6.95 6.79 -4.17
N PRO A 170 -8.01 6.39 -3.46
CA PRO A 170 -8.96 5.37 -3.91
C PRO A 170 -9.98 5.92 -4.93
N SER A 171 -9.49 6.58 -5.97
CA SER A 171 -10.28 7.06 -7.11
C SER A 171 -10.68 5.92 -8.07
N GLN A 172 -11.76 6.10 -8.84
CA GLN A 172 -12.25 5.13 -9.83
C GLN A 172 -11.13 4.55 -10.71
N ARG A 173 -10.25 5.41 -11.25
CA ARG A 173 -9.11 5.01 -12.09
C ARG A 173 -8.11 4.11 -11.36
N ASN A 174 -7.80 4.39 -10.10
CA ASN A 174 -6.84 3.60 -9.32
C ASN A 174 -7.46 2.28 -8.85
N THR A 175 -8.75 2.28 -8.49
CA THR A 175 -9.50 1.06 -8.18
C THR A 175 -9.62 0.15 -9.40
N ALA A 176 -9.95 0.70 -10.58
CA ALA A 176 -10.02 -0.05 -11.84
C ALA A 176 -8.64 -0.62 -12.24
N ALA A 177 -7.57 0.17 -12.13
CA ALA A 177 -6.21 -0.30 -12.40
C ALA A 177 -5.77 -1.43 -11.45
N LEU A 178 -6.20 -1.40 -10.18
CA LEU A 178 -5.97 -2.50 -9.25
C LEU A 178 -6.82 -3.73 -9.60
N CYS A 179 -8.13 -3.58 -9.83
CA CYS A 179 -9.03 -4.68 -10.20
C CYS A 179 -8.65 -5.38 -11.51
N ALA A 180 -8.11 -4.64 -12.50
CA ALA A 180 -7.61 -5.21 -13.75
C ALA A 180 -6.41 -6.14 -13.56
N ILE A 181 -5.59 -5.93 -12.51
CA ILE A 181 -4.47 -6.81 -12.18
C ILE A 181 -4.94 -7.94 -11.25
N THR A 182 -5.78 -7.66 -10.25
CA THR A 182 -6.22 -8.69 -9.28
C THR A 182 -7.08 -9.77 -9.91
N SER A 183 -7.92 -9.42 -10.89
CA SER A 183 -8.72 -10.38 -11.67
C SER A 183 -7.90 -11.35 -12.53
N GLN A 184 -6.61 -11.07 -12.75
CA GLN A 184 -5.67 -11.94 -13.48
C GLN A 184 -4.79 -12.81 -12.56
N LEU A 185 -4.87 -12.64 -11.22
CA LEU A 185 -4.05 -13.39 -10.28
C LEU A 185 -4.52 -14.85 -10.16
N THR A 186 -3.61 -15.79 -10.38
CA THR A 186 -3.83 -17.21 -10.06
C THR A 186 -4.05 -17.40 -8.55
N THR A 187 -4.70 -18.51 -8.15
CA THR A 187 -4.93 -18.86 -6.74
C THR A 187 -3.65 -18.86 -5.89
N ALA A 188 -2.52 -19.28 -6.48
CA ALA A 188 -1.21 -19.24 -5.84
C ALA A 188 -0.75 -17.80 -5.55
N GLN A 189 -0.87 -16.90 -6.55
CA GLN A 189 -0.56 -15.48 -6.38
C GLN A 189 -1.50 -14.79 -5.36
N GLN A 190 -2.80 -15.09 -5.39
CA GLN A 190 -3.75 -14.58 -4.39
C GLN A 190 -3.39 -15.01 -2.96
N THR A 191 -2.92 -16.26 -2.80
CA THR A 191 -2.38 -16.77 -1.53
C THR A 191 -1.12 -15.99 -1.12
N SER A 192 -0.20 -15.70 -2.07
CA SER A 192 0.99 -14.90 -1.80
C SER A 192 0.67 -13.47 -1.37
N VAL A 193 -0.32 -12.81 -1.99
CA VAL A 193 -0.76 -11.46 -1.60
C VAL A 193 -1.35 -11.48 -0.19
N THR A 194 -2.19 -12.47 0.12
CA THR A 194 -2.79 -12.65 1.45
C THR A 194 -1.72 -12.90 2.51
N ALA A 195 -0.64 -13.64 2.17
CA ALA A 195 0.50 -13.89 3.06
C ALA A 195 1.35 -12.63 3.37
N LEU A 196 1.24 -11.56 2.57
CA LEU A 196 1.81 -10.23 2.90
C LEU A 196 0.91 -9.41 3.84
N GLY A 197 -0.20 -9.98 4.33
CA GLY A 197 -1.20 -9.29 5.16
C GLY A 197 -2.12 -8.35 4.38
N ILE A 198 -2.07 -8.39 3.05
CA ILE A 198 -2.81 -7.49 2.17
C ILE A 198 -4.09 -8.18 1.72
N ASN A 199 -5.23 -7.82 2.32
CA ASN A 199 -6.51 -8.35 1.89
C ASN A 199 -7.11 -7.52 0.74
N LEU A 200 -7.07 -8.07 -0.47
CA LEU A 200 -7.69 -7.45 -1.65
C LEU A 200 -9.17 -7.83 -1.85
N SER A 201 -9.76 -8.74 -1.06
CA SER A 201 -11.21 -9.00 -1.15
C SER A 201 -12.09 -7.86 -0.60
N ASN A 202 -11.50 -6.98 0.20
CA ASN A 202 -12.12 -5.72 0.63
C ASN A 202 -12.11 -4.64 -0.48
N VAL A 203 -11.30 -4.81 -1.54
CA VAL A 203 -11.43 -3.98 -2.74
C VAL A 203 -12.67 -4.48 -3.47
N GLN A 204 -13.74 -3.68 -3.46
CA GLN A 204 -14.98 -4.02 -4.16
C GLN A 204 -14.80 -3.92 -5.68
N CYS A 205 -14.10 -4.90 -6.25
CA CYS A 205 -14.23 -5.28 -7.66
C CYS A 205 -15.59 -5.96 -7.86
N ALA A 206 -16.67 -5.19 -7.64
CA ALA A 206 -18.01 -5.58 -8.05
C ALA A 206 -17.99 -5.90 -9.56
N GLY A 207 -18.92 -6.74 -10.04
CA GLY A 207 -19.16 -6.89 -11.47
C GLY A 207 -19.36 -5.51 -12.06
N ASN A 208 -18.37 -5.03 -12.81
CA ASN A 208 -17.98 -3.63 -12.80
C ASN A 208 -19.09 -2.72 -13.32
N LEU A 209 -19.06 -1.43 -12.96
CA LEU A 209 -20.01 -0.46 -13.52
C LEU A 209 -20.02 -0.57 -15.05
N ASP A 210 -18.85 -0.75 -15.65
CA ASP A 210 -18.62 -1.01 -17.05
C ASP A 210 -19.32 -2.29 -17.56
N GLN A 211 -19.33 -3.39 -16.79
CA GLN A 211 -20.11 -4.59 -17.12
C GLN A 211 -21.62 -4.34 -17.01
N GLN A 212 -22.08 -3.63 -15.99
CA GLN A 212 -23.49 -3.30 -15.80
C GLN A 212 -23.99 -2.39 -16.94
N LEU A 213 -23.22 -1.37 -17.31
CA LEU A 213 -23.49 -0.48 -18.44
C LEU A 213 -23.44 -1.22 -19.77
N ASN A 214 -22.43 -2.06 -20.02
CA ASN A 214 -22.34 -2.83 -21.26
C ASN A 214 -23.41 -3.94 -21.36
N ALA A 215 -23.92 -4.45 -20.23
CA ALA A 215 -25.06 -5.36 -20.19
C ALA A 215 -26.40 -4.66 -20.44
N ILE A 216 -26.53 -3.37 -20.08
CA ILE A 216 -27.63 -2.51 -20.51
C ILE A 216 -27.52 -2.25 -22.02
N GLN A 217 -26.37 -1.80 -22.52
CA GLN A 217 -26.10 -1.59 -23.94
C GLN A 217 -24.59 -1.57 -24.24
N SER A 218 -24.17 -2.29 -25.28
CA SER A 218 -22.75 -2.39 -25.65
C SER A 218 -22.15 -1.02 -25.98
N GLY A 219 -21.00 -0.71 -25.38
CA GLY A 219 -20.28 0.56 -25.54
C GLY A 219 -20.74 1.68 -24.60
N LEU A 220 -21.83 1.50 -23.84
CA LEU A 220 -22.33 2.51 -22.91
C LEU A 220 -21.31 2.85 -21.81
N ALA A 221 -20.50 1.88 -21.39
CA ALA A 221 -19.41 2.10 -20.43
C ALA A 221 -18.37 3.10 -20.94
N ALA A 222 -17.82 2.86 -22.14
CA ALA A 222 -16.79 3.72 -22.71
C ALA A 222 -17.30 5.14 -22.99
N ALA A 223 -18.57 5.28 -23.37
CA ALA A 223 -19.22 6.58 -23.52
C ALA A 223 -19.43 7.29 -22.18
N TYR A 224 -19.79 6.55 -21.12
CA TYR A 224 -19.91 7.10 -19.77
C TYR A 224 -18.56 7.52 -19.18
N ASP A 225 -17.50 6.72 -19.33
CA ASP A 225 -16.16 7.07 -18.84
C ASP A 225 -15.58 8.29 -19.56
N ALA A 226 -15.78 8.39 -20.89
CA ALA A 226 -15.38 9.57 -21.66
C ALA A 226 -16.14 10.83 -21.20
N LEU A 227 -17.45 10.70 -20.93
CA LEU A 227 -18.27 11.77 -20.38
C LEU A 227 -17.81 12.17 -18.98
N ALA A 228 -17.62 11.22 -18.06
CA ALA A 228 -17.21 11.48 -16.69
C ALA A 228 -15.79 12.09 -16.60
N ALA A 229 -14.89 11.73 -17.51
CA ALA A 229 -13.55 12.29 -17.58
C ALA A 229 -13.50 13.74 -18.14
N ALA A 230 -14.47 14.13 -18.98
CA ALA A 230 -14.53 15.46 -19.58
C ALA A 230 -15.98 15.88 -19.91
N PRO A 231 -16.80 16.24 -18.89
CA PRO A 231 -18.25 16.38 -19.03
C PRO A 231 -18.70 17.60 -19.86
N THR A 232 -17.81 18.56 -20.12
CA THR A 232 -18.05 19.74 -20.96
C THR A 232 -17.74 19.50 -22.45
N VAL A 233 -17.16 18.36 -22.82
CA VAL A 233 -16.81 18.06 -24.20
C VAL A 233 -18.02 17.55 -24.96
N PHE A 234 -18.52 18.34 -25.91
CA PHE A 234 -19.72 18.03 -26.70
C PHE A 234 -19.68 16.64 -27.36
N ALA A 235 -18.52 16.22 -27.88
CA ALA A 235 -18.37 14.88 -28.47
C ALA A 235 -18.66 13.73 -27.48
N ASN A 236 -18.30 13.91 -26.20
CA ASN A 236 -18.48 12.89 -25.17
C ASN A 236 -19.94 12.87 -24.68
N GLN A 237 -20.55 14.05 -24.52
CA GLN A 237 -22.00 14.18 -24.29
C GLN A 237 -22.79 13.52 -25.44
N LEU A 238 -22.43 13.82 -26.68
CA LEU A 238 -23.08 13.29 -27.88
C LEU A 238 -22.96 11.76 -27.96
N ALA A 239 -21.77 11.19 -27.71
CA ALA A 239 -21.56 9.75 -27.69
C ALA A 239 -22.46 9.05 -26.67
N TYR A 240 -22.51 9.57 -25.44
CA TYR A 240 -23.41 9.05 -24.40
C TYR A 240 -24.88 9.15 -24.81
N CYS A 241 -25.32 10.33 -25.27
CA CYS A 241 -26.71 10.59 -25.65
C CYS A 241 -27.19 9.80 -26.87
N GLN A 242 -26.32 9.51 -27.85
CA GLN A 242 -26.66 8.64 -28.98
C GLN A 242 -26.89 7.18 -28.56
N ILE A 243 -26.28 6.73 -27.47
CA ILE A 243 -26.50 5.39 -26.91
C ILE A 243 -27.77 5.39 -26.03
N THR A 244 -27.92 6.35 -25.13
CA THR A 244 -29.07 6.39 -24.20
C THR A 244 -30.41 6.62 -24.90
N ASN A 245 -30.45 7.43 -25.97
CA ASN A 245 -31.64 7.65 -26.81
C ASN A 245 -32.03 6.40 -27.66
N ARG A 246 -31.30 5.29 -27.57
CA ARG A 246 -31.63 3.99 -28.21
C ARG A 246 -32.05 2.91 -27.22
N LEU A 247 -32.12 3.23 -25.93
CA LEU A 247 -32.52 2.28 -24.89
C LEU A 247 -34.04 2.11 -24.87
N ASN A 248 -34.50 0.88 -24.67
CA ASN A 248 -35.89 0.61 -24.35
C ASN A 248 -36.23 1.02 -22.90
N ALA A 249 -37.52 0.92 -22.51
CA ALA A 249 -37.97 1.33 -21.18
C ALA A 249 -37.29 0.54 -20.03
N GLN A 250 -37.04 -0.76 -20.22
CA GLN A 250 -36.38 -1.62 -19.22
C GLN A 250 -34.90 -1.24 -19.06
N GLN A 251 -34.18 -1.07 -20.18
CA GLN A 251 -32.79 -0.59 -20.20
C GLN A 251 -32.66 0.81 -19.60
N THR A 252 -33.62 1.69 -19.85
CA THR A 252 -33.67 3.05 -19.27
C THR A 252 -33.86 3.00 -17.76
N ALA A 253 -34.78 2.18 -17.26
CA ALA A 253 -35.00 2.00 -15.82
C ALA A 253 -33.77 1.36 -15.13
N GLN A 254 -33.12 0.39 -15.77
CA GLN A 254 -31.86 -0.19 -15.30
C GLN A 254 -30.75 0.88 -15.21
N LEU A 255 -30.61 1.73 -16.23
CA LEU A 255 -29.62 2.81 -16.25
C LEU A 255 -29.87 3.87 -15.17
N GLN A 256 -31.14 4.25 -14.97
CA GLN A 256 -31.54 5.19 -13.92
C GLN A 256 -31.23 4.63 -12.51
N ALA A 257 -31.43 3.33 -12.29
CA ALA A 257 -31.11 2.67 -11.03
C ALA A 257 -29.61 2.66 -10.68
N LEU A 258 -28.71 2.89 -11.65
CA LEU A 258 -27.27 3.04 -11.42
C LEU A 258 -26.86 4.43 -10.90
N ASN A 259 -27.78 5.41 -10.87
CA ASN A 259 -27.59 6.74 -10.28
C ASN A 259 -26.27 7.45 -10.70
N LEU A 260 -26.05 7.54 -12.02
CA LEU A 260 -24.78 7.99 -12.62
C LEU A 260 -24.54 9.50 -12.45
N SER A 261 -23.77 9.88 -11.41
CA SER A 261 -23.43 11.28 -11.13
C SER A 261 -22.73 12.01 -12.28
N GLY A 262 -21.90 11.31 -13.07
CA GLY A 262 -21.20 11.88 -14.23
C GLY A 262 -22.13 12.29 -15.39
N ALA A 263 -23.38 11.84 -15.39
CA ALA A 263 -24.37 12.15 -16.42
C ALA A 263 -25.48 13.12 -15.94
N ALA A 264 -25.50 13.51 -14.67
CA ALA A 264 -26.64 14.18 -14.02
C ALA A 264 -27.07 15.51 -14.67
N ASN A 265 -26.14 16.21 -15.34
CA ASN A 265 -26.40 17.51 -15.98
C ASN A 265 -26.54 17.44 -17.51
N VAL A 266 -26.51 16.24 -18.13
CA VAL A 266 -26.47 16.10 -19.59
C VAL A 266 -27.87 16.12 -20.20
N GLN A 267 -28.24 17.25 -20.81
CA GLN A 267 -29.50 17.42 -21.52
C GLN A 267 -29.46 16.74 -22.91
N CYS A 268 -29.67 15.42 -22.95
CA CYS A 268 -29.53 14.67 -24.20
C CYS A 268 -30.45 15.11 -25.35
N ASN A 269 -31.64 15.64 -25.06
CA ASN A 269 -32.52 16.20 -26.09
C ASN A 269 -31.87 17.41 -26.79
N THR A 270 -31.28 18.32 -25.99
CA THR A 270 -30.56 19.52 -26.47
C THR A 270 -29.33 19.13 -27.29
N VAL A 271 -28.51 18.20 -26.77
CA VAL A 271 -27.29 17.70 -27.45
C VAL A 271 -27.62 17.03 -28.79
N LEU A 272 -28.70 16.23 -28.84
CA LEU A 272 -29.15 15.58 -30.07
C LEU A 272 -29.87 16.53 -31.04
N LEU A 273 -30.46 17.63 -30.56
CA LEU A 273 -30.96 18.71 -31.42
C LEU A 273 -29.80 19.48 -32.04
N GLN A 274 -28.85 19.96 -31.23
CA GLN A 274 -27.63 20.65 -31.66
C GLN A 274 -26.88 19.87 -32.74
N ASN A 275 -26.66 18.57 -32.53
CA ASN A 275 -26.01 17.71 -33.50
C ASN A 275 -26.83 17.54 -34.80
N ARG A 276 -28.16 17.40 -34.72
CA ARG A 276 -29.02 17.30 -35.91
C ARG A 276 -29.10 18.62 -36.69
N LEU A 277 -28.97 19.76 -36.02
CA LEU A 277 -28.92 21.07 -36.66
C LEU A 277 -27.57 21.29 -37.36
N ASN A 278 -26.44 21.10 -36.66
CA ASN A 278 -25.10 21.24 -37.26
C ASN A 278 -24.86 20.30 -38.46
N ASN A 279 -25.43 19.09 -38.47
CA ASN A 279 -25.28 18.13 -39.57
C ASN A 279 -26.48 18.09 -40.55
N GLY A 280 -27.55 18.86 -40.30
CA GLY A 280 -28.85 18.69 -40.99
C GLY A 280 -28.96 19.33 -42.37
N ASN A 281 -27.83 19.74 -42.96
CA ASN A 281 -27.73 20.71 -44.05
C ASN A 281 -28.30 22.11 -43.66
N PHE A 282 -27.96 22.62 -42.47
CA PHE A 282 -28.32 23.97 -42.01
C PHE A 282 -27.10 24.91 -41.84
N GLY A 283 -25.91 24.47 -42.26
CA GLY A 283 -24.66 25.21 -42.11
C GLY A 283 -23.93 24.87 -40.80
N THR A 284 -22.60 24.93 -40.84
CA THR A 284 -21.75 24.65 -39.69
C THR A 284 -21.99 25.68 -38.58
N GLY A 285 -22.22 25.22 -37.35
CA GLY A 285 -22.45 26.09 -36.20
C GLY A 285 -23.89 26.58 -36.02
N PHE A 286 -24.83 26.24 -36.92
CA PHE A 286 -26.23 26.65 -36.77
C PHE A 286 -26.88 26.09 -35.50
N GLY A 287 -26.59 24.82 -35.17
CA GLY A 287 -27.05 24.20 -33.93
C GLY A 287 -26.41 24.81 -32.69
N ASP A 288 -25.15 25.23 -32.78
CA ASP A 288 -24.42 25.86 -31.68
C ASP A 288 -24.97 27.26 -31.39
N ALA A 289 -25.22 28.06 -32.43
CA ALA A 289 -25.87 29.37 -32.31
C ALA A 289 -27.32 29.27 -31.83
N TYR A 290 -28.07 28.25 -32.26
CA TYR A 290 -29.43 28.00 -31.80
C TYR A 290 -29.46 27.68 -30.30
N VAL A 291 -28.65 26.72 -29.84
CA VAL A 291 -28.60 26.35 -28.41
C VAL A 291 -28.03 27.46 -27.54
N ALA A 292 -27.08 28.27 -28.05
CA ALA A 292 -26.62 29.47 -27.35
C ALA A 292 -27.73 30.51 -27.16
N PHE A 293 -28.57 30.74 -28.18
CA PHE A 293 -29.72 31.64 -28.10
C PHE A 293 -30.83 31.13 -27.18
N GLU A 294 -31.14 29.82 -27.20
CA GLU A 294 -32.10 29.21 -26.27
C GLU A 294 -31.63 29.27 -24.80
N ALA A 295 -30.33 29.15 -24.55
CA ALA A 295 -29.74 29.23 -23.21
C ALA A 295 -29.58 30.69 -22.71
N ASP A 296 -29.30 31.63 -23.62
CA ASP A 296 -29.20 33.06 -23.36
C ASP A 296 -29.69 33.85 -24.59
N PRO A 297 -30.93 34.37 -24.60
CA PRO A 297 -31.51 35.16 -25.70
C PRO A 297 -30.88 36.56 -25.91
N SER A 298 -29.62 36.77 -25.51
CA SER A 298 -28.92 38.04 -25.62
C SER A 298 -28.76 38.52 -27.06
N ALA A 299 -28.59 39.84 -27.23
CA ALA A 299 -28.44 40.46 -28.54
C ALA A 299 -27.26 39.91 -29.37
N ALA A 300 -26.19 39.43 -28.72
CA ALA A 300 -25.05 38.81 -29.39
C ALA A 300 -25.38 37.40 -29.93
N ASN A 301 -26.04 36.56 -29.13
CA ASN A 301 -26.48 35.23 -29.56
C ASN A 301 -27.55 35.34 -30.65
N LYS A 302 -28.51 36.27 -30.49
CA LYS A 302 -29.52 36.61 -31.50
C LYS A 302 -28.86 37.03 -32.82
N ALA A 303 -27.91 37.97 -32.80
CA ALA A 303 -27.22 38.43 -34.01
C ALA A 303 -26.46 37.29 -34.70
N THR A 304 -25.84 36.39 -33.92
CA THR A 304 -25.11 35.22 -34.44
C THR A 304 -26.08 34.23 -35.12
N LEU A 305 -27.18 33.87 -34.47
CA LEU A 305 -28.22 33.00 -35.03
C LEU A 305 -28.86 33.61 -36.27
N CYS A 306 -29.17 34.91 -36.27
CA CYS A 306 -29.68 35.62 -37.44
C CYS A 306 -28.68 35.62 -38.60
N GLY A 307 -27.39 35.84 -38.34
CA GLY A 307 -26.32 35.83 -39.35
C GLY A 307 -26.13 34.47 -40.05
N LEU A 308 -26.49 33.36 -39.39
CA LEU A 308 -26.56 32.03 -40.02
C LEU A 308 -27.92 31.78 -40.68
N THR A 309 -29.02 32.26 -40.08
CA THR A 309 -30.39 32.13 -40.61
C THR A 309 -30.58 32.80 -41.97
N THR A 310 -29.92 33.93 -42.23
CA THR A 310 -29.95 34.60 -43.55
C THR A 310 -29.37 33.73 -44.66
N GLN A 311 -28.38 32.87 -44.34
CA GLN A 311 -27.73 31.97 -45.29
C GLN A 311 -28.60 30.75 -45.67
N LEU A 312 -29.66 30.48 -44.91
CA LEU A 312 -30.60 29.40 -45.21
C LEU A 312 -31.53 29.76 -46.37
N ASN A 313 -31.63 28.87 -47.35
CA ASN A 313 -32.67 28.93 -48.39
C ASN A 313 -34.04 28.45 -47.86
N ASN A 314 -35.10 28.69 -48.65
CA ASN A 314 -36.47 28.38 -48.25
C ASN A 314 -36.70 26.89 -47.94
N ASN A 315 -36.01 25.96 -48.63
CA ASN A 315 -36.13 24.52 -48.35
C ASN A 315 -35.48 24.15 -47.01
N GLN A 316 -34.41 24.85 -46.62
CA GLN A 316 -33.81 24.70 -45.29
C GLN A 316 -34.73 25.27 -44.20
N ARG A 317 -35.26 26.49 -44.39
CA ARG A 317 -36.21 27.11 -43.44
C ARG A 317 -37.47 26.27 -43.24
N ASN A 318 -38.06 25.75 -44.32
CA ASN A 318 -39.21 24.85 -44.25
C ASN A 318 -38.89 23.53 -43.53
N ARG A 319 -37.65 23.00 -43.66
CA ARG A 319 -37.20 21.80 -42.93
C ARG A 319 -36.92 22.05 -41.44
N LEU A 320 -36.55 23.28 -41.04
CA LEU A 320 -36.44 23.64 -39.62
C LEU A 320 -37.81 23.59 -38.93
N ASN A 321 -38.81 24.23 -39.54
CA ASN A 321 -40.18 24.21 -39.04
C ASN A 321 -40.74 22.77 -39.06
N ALA A 322 -40.81 22.12 -40.24
CA ALA A 322 -41.49 20.83 -40.40
C ALA A 322 -40.85 19.63 -39.66
N ASN A 323 -39.54 19.66 -39.38
CA ASN A 323 -38.84 18.51 -38.77
C ASN A 323 -38.35 18.77 -37.32
N PHE A 324 -38.37 20.01 -36.85
CA PHE A 324 -37.82 20.40 -35.54
C PHE A 324 -38.71 21.38 -34.76
N ASP A 325 -39.83 21.84 -35.32
CA ASP A 325 -40.73 22.87 -34.75
C ASP A 325 -40.05 24.24 -34.57
N ILE A 326 -39.04 24.53 -35.40
CA ILE A 326 -38.25 25.76 -35.37
C ILE A 326 -38.71 26.70 -36.49
N ASP A 327 -39.60 27.64 -36.18
CA ASP A 327 -39.92 28.75 -37.08
C ASP A 327 -38.90 29.89 -36.94
N VAL A 328 -38.10 30.08 -37.98
CA VAL A 328 -37.07 31.12 -38.07
C VAL A 328 -37.61 32.55 -38.02
N ALA A 329 -38.91 32.78 -38.23
CA ALA A 329 -39.51 34.10 -38.06
C ALA A 329 -39.55 34.53 -36.57
N THR A 330 -39.69 33.57 -35.64
CA THR A 330 -39.73 33.83 -34.20
C THR A 330 -38.42 34.44 -33.67
N PHE A 331 -37.30 34.20 -34.35
CA PHE A 331 -36.00 34.79 -34.03
C PHE A 331 -35.98 36.32 -34.22
N GLY A 332 -36.97 36.91 -34.92
CA GLY A 332 -37.07 38.36 -35.10
C GLY A 332 -35.84 38.96 -35.81
N CYS A 333 -35.35 38.28 -36.85
CA CYS A 333 -34.21 38.69 -37.66
C CYS A 333 -34.64 39.71 -38.73
N THR A 334 -34.64 40.98 -38.35
CA THR A 334 -34.88 42.16 -39.21
C THR A 334 -33.57 42.73 -39.76
#